data_AF-A0A7V9P717-F1
#
_entry.id   AF-A0A7V9P717-F1
#
_cell.length_a   1.000
_cell.length_b   1.000
_cell.length_c   1.000
_cell.angle_alpha   90.00
_cell.angle_beta   90.00
_cell.angle_gamma   90.00
#
_symmetry.space_group_name_H-M   'P 1'
#
loop_
_entity.id
_entity.type
_entity.pdbx_description
1 polymer ?
#
loop_
_entity_poly.entity_id
_entity_poly.type
_entity_poly.pdbx_seq_one_letter_code
_entity_poly.pdbx_strand_id
1 'polypeptide(L)'
;MPFARGRFADLVERQLDLFVGEQAGLLRDVEAALRSYNTASRDEAEERYGDYLDLVDTGQDALAELRDTYAGTLDEETAETYRDAFNERVRRRLPRFALELE
;
A
#
# COMPACT_ATOMS: atom_id res chain seq x y z
N MET A 1 -7.78 27.45 -6.18
CA MET A 1 -7.02 26.76 -7.25
C MET A 1 -7.40 25.29 -7.18
N PRO A 2 -8.13 24.71 -8.15
CA PRO A 2 -8.36 23.28 -8.14
C PRO A 2 -7.03 22.62 -8.51
N PHE A 3 -6.47 21.87 -7.58
CA PHE A 3 -5.22 21.15 -7.76
C PHE A 3 -5.29 20.31 -9.04
N ALA A 4 -4.21 20.37 -9.84
CA ALA A 4 -4.00 19.50 -10.98
C ALA A 4 -4.10 18.05 -10.51
N ARG A 5 -5.29 17.45 -10.61
CA ARG A 5 -5.45 16.01 -10.49
C ARG A 5 -4.67 15.44 -11.68
N GLY A 6 -3.49 14.88 -11.41
CA GLY A 6 -2.68 14.23 -12.44
C GLY A 6 -3.51 13.24 -13.23
N ARG A 7 -3.10 12.94 -14.48
CA ARG A 7 -3.82 12.09 -15.45
C ARG A 7 -4.42 10.80 -14.86
N PHE A 8 -3.79 10.23 -13.82
CA PHE A 8 -4.20 8.99 -13.16
C PHE A 8 -4.77 9.15 -11.75
N ALA A 9 -4.85 10.36 -11.22
CA ALA A 9 -5.27 10.64 -9.84
C ALA A 9 -6.62 9.97 -9.47
N ASP A 10 -7.65 10.21 -10.27
CA ASP A 10 -9.00 9.68 -10.01
C ASP A 10 -9.08 8.16 -10.23
N LEU A 11 -8.28 7.62 -11.13
CA LEU A 11 -8.22 6.17 -11.38
C LEU A 11 -7.57 5.45 -10.19
N VAL A 12 -6.39 5.92 -9.80
CA VAL A 12 -5.62 5.37 -8.67
C VAL A 12 -6.44 5.46 -7.39
N GLU A 13 -7.18 6.56 -7.17
CA GLU A 13 -8.09 6.65 -6.01
C GLU A 13 -9.09 5.51 -5.97
N ARG A 14 -9.75 5.22 -7.10
CA ARG A 14 -10.74 4.13 -7.18
C ARG A 14 -10.12 2.75 -7.03
N GLN A 15 -8.93 2.54 -7.60
CA GLN A 15 -8.19 1.28 -7.42
C GLN A 15 -7.82 1.06 -5.95
N LEU A 16 -7.37 2.11 -5.26
CA LEU A 16 -7.08 2.03 -3.84
C LEU A 16 -8.35 1.91 -2.98
N ASP A 17 -9.48 2.49 -3.40
CA ASP A 17 -10.77 2.26 -2.75
C ASP A 17 -11.18 0.79 -2.82
N LEU A 18 -11.05 0.17 -4.00
CA LEU A 18 -11.32 -1.25 -4.21
C LEU A 18 -10.39 -2.10 -3.34
N PHE A 19 -9.08 -1.83 -3.38
CA PHE A 19 -8.09 -2.52 -2.56
C PHE A 19 -8.44 -2.45 -1.07
N VAL A 20 -8.78 -1.27 -0.56
CA VAL A 20 -9.16 -1.10 0.86
C VAL A 20 -10.43 -1.89 1.20
N GLY A 21 -11.39 -1.98 0.28
CA GLY A 21 -12.60 -2.77 0.46
C GLY A 21 -12.32 -4.28 0.48
N GLU A 22 -11.58 -4.77 -0.50
CA GLU A 22 -11.27 -6.20 -0.67
C GLU A 22 -10.31 -6.70 0.40
N GLN A 23 -9.29 -5.91 0.73
CA GLN A 23 -8.25 -6.23 1.72
C GLN A 23 -8.57 -5.73 3.12
N ALA A 24 -9.83 -5.37 3.41
CA ALA A 24 -10.23 -4.86 4.72
C ALA A 24 -9.85 -5.79 5.89
N GLY A 25 -9.78 -7.11 5.66
CA GLY A 25 -9.27 -8.09 6.62
C GLY A 25 -7.79 -7.86 6.93
N LEU A 26 -6.94 -7.94 5.90
CA LEU A 26 -5.50 -7.70 5.99
C LEU A 26 -5.18 -6.35 6.65
N LEU A 27 -5.91 -5.28 6.29
CA LEU A 27 -5.71 -3.96 6.89
C LEU A 27 -5.97 -3.94 8.41
N ARG A 28 -6.98 -4.69 8.87
CA ARG A 28 -7.27 -4.84 10.31
C ARG A 28 -6.20 -5.67 11.00
N ASP A 29 -5.70 -6.72 10.34
CA ASP A 29 -4.69 -7.61 10.89
C ASP A 29 -3.34 -6.88 11.04
N VAL A 30 -2.93 -6.09 10.05
CA VAL A 30 -1.76 -5.20 10.12
C VAL A 30 -1.89 -4.23 11.31
N GLU A 31 -3.07 -3.63 11.49
CA GLU A 31 -3.31 -2.73 12.62
C GLU A 31 -3.27 -3.46 13.97
N ALA A 32 -3.79 -4.68 14.03
CA ALA A 32 -3.76 -5.51 15.23
C ALA A 32 -2.34 -5.95 15.58
N ALA A 33 -1.54 -6.37 14.60
CA ALA A 33 -0.15 -6.74 14.78
C ALA A 33 0.69 -5.56 15.27
N LEU A 34 0.51 -4.37 14.67
CA LEU A 34 1.21 -3.16 15.11
C LEU A 34 0.84 -2.78 16.56
N ARG A 35 -0.44 -2.89 16.94
CA ARG A 35 -0.85 -2.66 18.33
C ARG A 35 -0.25 -3.70 19.26
N SER A 36 -0.25 -4.97 18.86
CA SER A 36 0.36 -6.07 19.62
C SER A 36 1.83 -5.78 19.90
N TYR A 37 2.60 -5.41 18.88
CA TYR A 37 3.99 -4.97 18.98
C TYR A 37 4.16 -3.79 19.95
N ASN A 38 3.37 -2.72 19.78
CA ASN A 38 3.48 -1.52 20.63
C ASN A 38 3.19 -1.78 22.13
N THR A 39 2.44 -2.84 22.43
CA THR A 39 2.10 -3.24 23.80
C THR A 39 2.93 -4.40 24.34
N ALA A 40 3.79 -4.99 23.50
CA ALA A 40 4.57 -6.17 23.84
C ALA A 40 5.65 -5.84 24.88
N SER A 41 6.00 -6.84 25.68
CA SER A 41 7.20 -6.77 26.50
C SER A 41 8.45 -6.76 25.62
N ARG A 42 9.60 -6.33 26.17
CA ARG A 42 10.86 -6.27 25.41
C ARG A 42 11.26 -7.62 24.83
N ASP A 43 10.95 -8.71 25.53
CA ASP A 43 11.32 -10.07 25.12
C ASP A 43 10.42 -10.61 23.99
N GLU A 44 9.19 -10.08 23.86
CA GLU A 44 8.24 -10.45 22.80
C GLU A 44 8.24 -9.47 21.62
N ALA A 45 8.81 -8.27 21.80
CA ALA A 45 8.73 -7.20 20.81
C ALA A 45 9.32 -7.57 19.44
N GLU A 46 10.39 -8.36 19.41
CA GLU A 46 11.01 -8.80 18.16
C GLU A 46 10.09 -9.72 17.35
N GLU A 47 9.51 -10.74 18.00
CA GLU A 47 8.56 -11.66 17.39
C GLU A 47 7.33 -10.91 16.85
N ARG A 48 6.74 -10.02 17.67
CA ARG A 48 5.55 -9.24 17.25
C ARG A 48 5.84 -8.24 16.16
N TYR A 49 7.07 -7.73 16.09
CA TYR A 49 7.49 -6.88 14.99
C TYR A 49 7.65 -7.68 13.70
N GLY A 50 8.18 -8.92 13.78
CA GLY A 50 8.21 -9.86 12.67
C GLY A 50 6.81 -10.13 12.11
N ASP A 51 5.85 -10.50 12.98
CA ASP A 51 4.45 -10.72 12.59
C ASP A 51 3.84 -9.52 11.86
N TYR A 52 4.17 -8.30 12.33
CA TYR A 52 3.73 -7.07 11.68
C TYR A 52 4.37 -6.87 10.30
N LEU A 53 5.68 -7.12 10.17
CA LEU A 53 6.40 -6.99 8.91
C LEU A 53 5.89 -7.97 7.85
N ASP A 54 5.62 -9.22 8.21
CA ASP A 54 5.09 -10.23 7.26
C ASP A 54 3.72 -9.81 6.68
N LEU A 55 2.87 -9.19 7.51
CA LEU A 55 1.58 -8.66 7.05
C LEU A 55 1.73 -7.40 6.19
N VAL A 56 2.73 -6.57 6.49
CA VAL A 56 3.06 -5.39 5.69
C VAL A 56 3.57 -5.80 4.32
N ASP A 57 4.47 -6.78 4.25
CA ASP A 57 5.01 -7.36 3.02
C ASP A 57 3.88 -7.96 2.15
N THR A 58 3.00 -8.75 2.76
CA THR A 58 1.79 -9.26 2.07
C THR A 58 0.94 -8.14 1.46
N GLY A 59 0.78 -7.02 2.18
CA GLY A 59 0.04 -5.86 1.68
C GLY A 59 0.77 -5.11 0.55
N GLN A 60 2.10 -5.05 0.60
CA GLN A 60 2.93 -4.45 -0.43
C GLN A 60 2.88 -5.27 -1.73
N ASP A 61 3.01 -6.59 -1.64
CA ASP A 61 2.92 -7.49 -2.78
C ASP A 61 1.57 -7.36 -3.50
N ALA A 62 0.47 -7.33 -2.75
CA ALA A 62 -0.86 -7.15 -3.32
C ALA A 62 -1.03 -5.77 -4.01
N LEU A 63 -0.41 -4.72 -3.48
CA LEU A 63 -0.40 -3.39 -4.12
C LEU A 63 0.47 -3.36 -5.37
N ALA A 64 1.63 -4.03 -5.35
CA ALA A 64 2.52 -4.15 -6.49
C ALA A 64 1.85 -4.94 -7.62
N GLU A 65 1.21 -6.06 -7.31
CA GLU A 65 0.44 -6.86 -8.28
C GLU A 65 -0.68 -6.03 -8.93
N LEU A 66 -1.46 -5.30 -8.14
CA LEU A 66 -2.51 -4.41 -8.63
C LEU A 66 -1.94 -3.33 -9.57
N ARG A 67 -0.82 -2.70 -9.19
CA ARG A 67 -0.14 -1.67 -9.99
C ARG A 67 0.36 -2.28 -11.31
N ASP A 68 1.12 -3.36 -11.23
CA ASP A 68 1.86 -3.92 -12.35
C ASP A 68 0.92 -4.60 -13.36
N THR A 69 -0.18 -5.19 -12.89
CA THR A 69 -1.24 -5.72 -13.75
C THR A 69 -1.85 -4.63 -14.63
N TYR A 70 -2.17 -3.46 -14.07
CA TYR A 70 -2.71 -2.35 -14.86
C TYR A 70 -1.64 -1.69 -15.73
N ALA A 71 -0.44 -1.48 -15.19
CA ALA A 71 0.68 -0.88 -15.91
C ALA A 71 1.07 -1.70 -17.16
N GLY A 72 0.99 -3.03 -17.09
CA GLY A 72 1.25 -3.92 -18.23
C GLY A 72 0.25 -3.80 -19.40
N THR A 73 -0.84 -3.06 -19.23
CA THR A 73 -1.80 -2.75 -20.31
C THR A 73 -1.47 -1.45 -21.05
N LEU A 74 -0.51 -0.67 -20.56
CA LEU A 74 -0.13 0.64 -21.07
C LEU A 74 1.18 0.56 -21.87
N ASP A 75 1.44 1.57 -22.69
CA ASP A 75 2.79 1.81 -23.22
C ASP A 75 3.75 2.23 -22.09
N GLU A 76 5.06 2.02 -22.27
CA GLU A 76 6.06 2.22 -21.20
C GLU A 76 6.05 3.65 -20.61
N GLU A 77 5.96 4.68 -21.45
CA GLU A 77 5.93 6.08 -21.00
C GLU A 77 4.69 6.38 -20.15
N THR A 78 3.54 5.88 -20.60
CA THR A 78 2.28 6.01 -19.88
C THR A 78 2.27 5.16 -18.59
N ALA A 79 2.88 3.97 -18.62
CA ALA A 79 3.01 3.08 -17.48
C ALA A 79 3.86 3.70 -16.37
N GLU A 80 5.00 4.33 -16.70
CA GLU A 80 5.84 5.05 -15.74
C GLU A 80 5.05 6.17 -15.03
N THR A 81 4.36 7.01 -15.81
CA THR A 81 3.51 8.08 -15.25
C THR A 81 2.41 7.54 -14.33
N TYR A 82 1.85 6.37 -14.65
CA TYR A 82 0.87 5.70 -13.80
C TYR A 82 1.49 5.14 -12.51
N ARG A 83 2.65 4.48 -12.59
CA ARG A 83 3.36 3.92 -11.43
C ARG A 83 3.72 5.03 -10.43
N ASP A 84 4.20 6.17 -10.90
CA ASP A 84 4.49 7.33 -10.05
C ASP A 84 3.25 7.86 -9.33
N ALA A 85 2.15 8.03 -10.07
CA ALA A 85 0.89 8.46 -9.49
C ALA A 85 0.38 7.44 -8.46
N PHE A 86 0.51 6.15 -8.73
CA PHE A 86 0.13 5.07 -7.83
C PHE A 86 0.94 5.11 -6.54
N ASN A 87 2.27 5.10 -6.65
CA ASN A 87 3.20 5.15 -5.52
C ASN A 87 2.97 6.42 -4.65
N GLU A 88 2.73 7.58 -5.27
CA GLU A 88 2.40 8.81 -4.53
C GLU A 88 1.12 8.65 -3.69
N ARG A 89 0.07 8.05 -4.25
CA ARG A 89 -1.21 7.88 -3.52
C ARG A 89 -1.11 6.83 -2.43
N VAL A 90 -0.37 5.74 -2.65
CA VAL A 90 -0.11 4.75 -1.60
C VAL A 90 0.64 5.40 -0.44
N ARG A 91 1.72 6.16 -0.70
CA ARG A 91 2.47 6.91 0.33
C ARG A 91 1.57 7.82 1.17
N ARG A 92 0.60 8.50 0.54
CA ARG A 92 -0.33 9.41 1.25
C ARG A 92 -1.42 8.69 2.04
N ARG A 93 -1.99 7.63 1.49
CA ARG A 93 -3.21 7.00 2.04
C ARG A 93 -2.92 5.79 2.92
N LEU A 94 -1.88 5.04 2.57
CA LEU A 94 -1.51 3.78 3.19
C LEU A 94 -0.01 3.79 3.57
N PRO A 95 0.43 4.76 4.41
CA PRO A 95 1.85 5.00 4.66
C PRO A 95 2.61 3.80 5.22
N ARG A 96 1.92 2.89 5.92
CA ARG A 96 2.48 1.64 6.47
C ARG A 96 2.97 0.65 5.40
N PHE A 97 2.40 0.66 4.20
CA PHE A 97 2.85 -0.16 3.07
C PHE A 97 3.79 0.60 2.14
N ALA A 98 4.15 1.84 2.48
CA ALA A 98 5.05 2.64 1.67
C ALA A 98 6.52 2.51 2.07
N LEU A 99 6.84 1.57 2.97
CA LEU A 99 8.16 1.43 3.57
C LEU A 99 9.23 1.02 2.54
N GLU A 100 8.85 0.29 1.47
CA GLU A 100 9.79 -0.13 0.40
C GLU A 100 9.37 0.32 -1.00
N LEU A 101 8.43 1.27 -1.10
CA LEU A 101 8.08 1.83 -2.42
C LEU A 101 9.17 2.81 -2.84
N GLU A 102 10.02 2.42 -3.79
CA GLU A 102 10.94 3.29 -4.54
C GLU A 102 10.21 4.09 -5.64
#